data_AF-A0A1S1MY10-F1
#
_entry.id   AF-A0A1S1MY10-F1
#
_cell.length_a   1.000
_cell.length_b   1.000
_cell.length_c   1.000
_cell.angle_alpha   90.00
_cell.angle_beta   90.00
_cell.angle_gamma   90.00
#
_symmetry.space_group_name_H-M   'P 1'
#
loop_
_entity.id
_entity.type
_entity.pdbx_description
1 polymer ?
#
loop_
_entity_poly.entity_id
_entity_poly.type
_entity_poly.pdbx_seq_one_letter_code
_entity_poly.pdbx_strand_id
1 'polypeptide(L)'
;MIKKPYMNSYRKSAIALRFLARLLRLCPLLMLAGLYVAPVSPHILWSYKYKLYASGQKRMTVCHYLGFHGVVRYQDGEQCPTMIMLDRGHWF
;
A
#
# COMPACT_ATOMS: atom_id res chain seq x y z
N MET A 1 52.81 -21.93 -16.13
CA MET A 1 51.68 -21.56 -17.02
C MET A 1 50.44 -22.31 -16.52
N ILE A 2 49.21 -21.75 -16.63
CA ILE A 2 47.90 -22.38 -16.25
C ILE A 2 47.55 -22.20 -14.74
N LYS A 3 46.46 -21.57 -14.25
CA LYS A 3 45.06 -21.37 -14.68
C LYS A 3 44.62 -19.90 -14.46
N LYS A 4 44.45 -19.10 -15.52
CA LYS A 4 43.79 -17.77 -15.46
C LYS A 4 42.24 -17.74 -15.67
N PRO A 5 41.54 -18.78 -16.17
CA PRO A 5 40.11 -18.65 -16.49
C PRO A 5 39.19 -18.72 -15.26
N TYR A 6 39.60 -19.39 -14.18
CA TYR A 6 38.78 -19.57 -12.97
C TYR A 6 38.55 -18.27 -12.18
N MET A 7 39.53 -17.36 -12.19
CA MET A 7 39.48 -16.11 -11.42
C MET A 7 38.44 -15.12 -11.96
N ASN A 8 38.12 -15.20 -13.25
CA ASN A 8 37.18 -14.30 -13.91
C ASN A 8 35.72 -14.69 -13.61
N SER A 9 35.45 -15.97 -13.35
CA SER A 9 34.11 -16.47 -12.99
C SER A 9 33.70 -15.98 -11.59
N TYR A 10 34.56 -16.18 -10.59
CA TYR A 10 34.31 -15.66 -9.23
C TYR A 10 34.22 -14.13 -9.18
N ARG A 11 34.99 -13.43 -10.03
CA ARG A 11 34.91 -11.97 -10.14
C ARG A 11 33.56 -11.51 -10.67
N LYS A 12 33.00 -12.17 -11.68
CA LYS A 12 31.65 -11.88 -12.20
C LYS A 12 30.58 -12.15 -11.15
N SER A 13 30.66 -13.28 -10.45
CA SER A 13 29.73 -13.62 -9.36
C SER A 13 29.80 -12.63 -8.22
N ALA A 14 31.00 -12.19 -7.82
CA ALA A 14 31.18 -11.18 -6.78
C ALA A 14 30.60 -9.82 -7.18
N ILE A 15 30.74 -9.42 -8.44
CA ILE A 15 30.12 -8.21 -8.97
C ILE A 15 28.59 -8.35 -8.94
N ALA A 16 28.04 -9.46 -9.43
CA ALA A 16 26.60 -9.72 -9.44
C ALA A 16 26.00 -9.71 -8.03
N LEU A 17 26.63 -10.37 -7.05
CA LEU A 17 26.19 -10.34 -5.65
C LEU A 17 26.23 -8.93 -5.06
N ARG A 18 27.25 -8.13 -5.39
CA ARG A 18 27.34 -6.73 -4.92
C ARG A 18 26.23 -5.86 -5.52
N PHE A 19 25.90 -6.05 -6.79
CA PHE A 19 24.76 -5.39 -7.42
C PHE A 19 23.44 -5.81 -6.79
N LEU A 20 23.23 -7.11 -6.59
CA LEU A 20 22.03 -7.65 -5.95
C LEU A 20 21.88 -7.11 -4.53
N ALA A 21 22.96 -7.10 -3.73
CA ALA A 21 22.95 -6.56 -2.38
C ALA A 21 22.62 -5.06 -2.36
N ARG A 22 23.11 -4.28 -3.34
CA ARG A 22 22.74 -2.86 -3.48
C ARG A 22 21.28 -2.68 -3.89
N LEU A 23 20.76 -3.53 -4.77
CA LEU A 23 19.35 -3.49 -5.16
C LEU A 23 18.44 -3.89 -3.98
N LEU A 24 18.83 -4.91 -3.21
CA LEU A 24 18.12 -5.32 -2.00
C LEU A 24 18.08 -4.21 -0.95
N ARG A 25 19.13 -3.39 -0.85
CA ARG A 25 19.13 -2.19 0.02
C ARG A 25 18.12 -1.13 -0.44
N LEU A 26 17.79 -1.08 -1.73
CA LEU A 26 16.78 -0.17 -2.28
C LEU A 26 15.37 -0.78 -2.25
N CYS A 27 15.24 -2.07 -1.96
CA CYS A 27 13.96 -2.78 -1.86
C CYS A 27 12.93 -2.08 -0.93
N PRO A 28 13.26 -1.63 0.30
CA PRO A 28 12.27 -0.93 1.13
C PRO A 28 11.77 0.37 0.48
N LEU A 29 12.65 1.09 -0.22
CA LEU A 29 12.29 2.31 -0.94
C LEU A 29 11.39 2.00 -2.14
N LEU A 30 11.67 0.91 -2.87
CA LEU A 30 10.85 0.42 -3.96
C LEU A 30 9.47 -0.04 -3.48
N MET A 31 9.37 -0.67 -2.31
CA MET A 31 8.08 -1.02 -1.71
C MET A 31 7.27 0.22 -1.32
N LEU A 32 7.90 1.24 -0.73
CA LEU A 32 7.23 2.52 -0.44
C LEU A 32 6.74 3.20 -1.72
N ALA A 33 7.57 3.23 -2.76
CA ALA A 33 7.19 3.77 -4.06
C ALA A 33 6.02 2.98 -4.67
N GLY A 34 6.05 1.66 -4.58
CA GLY A 34 4.96 0.78 -5.01
C GLY A 34 3.66 1.05 -4.27
N LEU A 35 3.72 1.23 -2.94
CA LEU A 35 2.55 1.55 -2.12
C LEU A 35 1.92 2.90 -2.47
N TYR A 36 2.75 3.87 -2.86
CA TYR A 36 2.28 5.18 -3.33
C TYR A 36 1.68 5.14 -4.74
N VAL A 37 2.08 4.20 -5.59
CA VAL A 37 1.55 4.07 -6.96
C VAL A 37 0.41 3.05 -7.06
N ALA A 38 0.21 2.22 -6.03
CA ALA A 38 -0.83 1.20 -6.01
C ALA A 38 -2.23 1.82 -6.19
N PRO A 39 -3.10 1.22 -7.02
CA PRO A 39 -4.47 1.69 -7.19
C PRO A 39 -5.30 1.46 -5.91
N VAL A 40 -5.02 0.35 -5.21
CA VAL A 40 -5.66 -0.04 -3.95
C VAL A 40 -4.73 0.25 -2.78
N SER A 41 -5.23 0.96 -1.77
CA SER A 41 -4.49 1.22 -0.55
C SER A 41 -5.34 0.97 0.70
N PRO A 42 -4.73 0.56 1.83
CA PRO A 42 -5.44 0.44 3.08
C PRO A 42 -5.85 1.81 3.59
N HIS A 43 -7.05 1.86 4.15
CA HIS A 43 -7.73 3.06 4.60
C HIS A 43 -8.29 2.80 6.00
N ILE A 44 -8.01 3.69 6.95
CA ILE A 44 -8.39 3.57 8.35
C ILE A 44 -9.51 4.55 8.64
N LEU A 45 -10.51 4.14 9.42
CA LEU A 45 -11.64 4.99 9.78
C LEU A 45 -11.15 6.20 10.57
N TRP A 46 -11.36 7.39 10.02
CA TRP A 46 -11.02 8.66 10.66
C TRP A 46 -12.22 9.24 11.40
N SER A 47 -13.37 9.31 10.73
CA SER A 47 -14.61 9.79 11.32
C SER A 47 -15.82 9.21 10.61
N TYR A 48 -16.99 9.25 11.23
CA TYR A 48 -18.23 8.79 10.64
C TYR A 48 -19.39 9.71 11.04
N LYS A 49 -20.43 9.75 10.19
CA LYS A 49 -21.69 10.43 10.48
C LYS A 49 -22.83 9.44 10.53
N TYR A 50 -23.68 9.60 11.55
CA TYR A 50 -24.93 8.86 11.68
C TYR A 50 -26.08 9.67 11.09
N LYS A 51 -27.04 8.98 10.44
CA LYS A 51 -28.38 9.52 10.20
C LYS A 51 -29.36 8.79 11.10
N LEU A 52 -30.21 9.56 11.76
CA LEU A 52 -31.36 9.06 12.49
C LEU A 52 -32.55 8.99 11.52
N TYR A 53 -33.07 7.79 11.31
CA TYR A 53 -34.27 7.58 10.49
C TYR A 53 -35.52 7.73 11.35
N ALA A 54 -36.65 8.08 10.73
CA ALA A 54 -37.95 8.22 11.41
C ALA A 54 -38.39 6.93 12.13
N SER A 55 -37.86 5.77 11.72
CA SER A 55 -38.02 4.47 12.39
C SER A 55 -37.25 4.32 13.70
N GLY A 56 -36.51 5.35 14.14
CA GLY A 56 -35.63 5.30 15.31
C GLY A 56 -34.30 4.58 15.07
N GLN A 57 -34.10 4.00 13.89
CA GLN A 57 -32.83 3.35 13.53
C GLN A 57 -31.74 4.39 13.26
N LYS A 58 -30.58 4.21 13.89
CA LYS A 58 -29.34 4.95 13.59
C LYS A 58 -28.56 4.14 12.57
N ARG A 59 -28.31 4.69 11.37
CA ARG A 59 -27.37 4.09 10.42
C ARG A 59 -26.17 4.99 10.20
N MET A 60 -25.00 4.38 10.05
CA MET A 60 -23.81 5.08 9.60
C MET A 60 -23.94 5.30 8.10
N THR A 61 -23.98 6.56 7.67
CA THR A 61 -24.28 6.88 6.26
C THR A 61 -23.09 7.48 5.53
N VAL A 62 -22.13 8.03 6.26
CA VAL A 62 -20.93 8.61 5.69
C VAL A 62 -19.74 8.22 6.56
N CYS A 63 -18.81 7.48 5.97
CA CYS A 63 -17.55 7.11 6.58
C CYS A 63 -16.44 7.95 5.93
N HIS A 64 -15.58 8.54 6.73
CA HIS A 64 -14.37 9.20 6.28
C HIS A 64 -13.19 8.32 6.64
N TYR A 65 -12.42 7.95 5.64
CA TYR A 65 -11.26 7.10 5.80
C TYR A 65 -9.98 7.85 5.48
N LEU A 66 -8.93 7.64 6.26
CA LEU A 66 -7.60 8.16 6.03
C LEU A 66 -6.71 7.06 5.45
N GLY A 67 -6.12 7.30 4.28
CA GLY A 67 -5.16 6.41 3.63
C GLY A 67 -3.91 7.15 3.17
N PHE A 68 -3.04 6.45 2.43
CA PHE A 68 -1.79 7.01 1.90
C PHE A 68 -2.00 8.19 0.94
N HIS A 69 -3.19 8.29 0.34
CA HIS A 69 -3.55 9.33 -0.62
C HIS A 69 -4.41 10.45 -0.01
N GLY A 70 -4.63 10.44 1.31
CA GLY A 70 -5.42 11.44 2.02
C GLY A 70 -6.74 10.89 2.55
N VAL A 71 -7.70 11.80 2.75
CA VAL A 71 -9.01 11.46 3.31
C VAL A 71 -10.02 11.22 2.21
N VAL A 72 -10.64 10.04 2.19
CA VAL A 72 -11.67 9.64 1.23
C VAL A 72 -13.01 9.50 1.94
N ARG A 73 -14.09 9.80 1.22
CA ARG A 73 -15.46 9.65 1.72
C ARG A 73 -16.06 8.37 1.11
N TYR A 74 -16.57 7.49 1.96
CA TYR A 74 -17.19 6.23 1.57
C TYR A 74 -18.61 6.16 2.11
N GLN A 75 -19.57 5.73 1.28
CA GLN A 75 -21.00 5.66 1.61
C GLN A 75 -21.53 4.26 1.29
N ASP A 76 -21.56 3.38 2.29
CA ASP A 76 -22.02 1.98 2.13
C ASP A 76 -23.37 1.70 2.82
N GLY A 77 -24.01 2.73 3.40
CA GLY A 77 -25.37 2.67 3.95
C GLY A 77 -25.62 1.78 5.18
N GLU A 78 -24.68 0.90 5.54
CA GLU A 78 -24.87 -0.13 6.55
C GLU A 78 -23.88 0.03 7.72
N GLN A 79 -22.56 0.02 7.48
CA GLN A 79 -21.53 0.03 8.52
C GLN A 79 -20.23 0.71 8.04
N CYS A 80 -19.49 1.33 8.97
CA CYS A 80 -18.13 1.83 8.73
C CYS A 80 -17.11 0.89 9.39
N PRO A 81 -16.53 -0.09 8.68
CA PRO A 81 -15.46 -0.92 9.25
C PRO A 81 -14.26 -0.05 9.64
N THR A 82 -13.53 -0.45 10.69
CA THR A 82 -12.35 0.29 11.18
C THR A 82 -11.23 0.37 10.13
N MET A 83 -11.09 -0.68 9.30
CA MET A 83 -10.12 -0.74 8.22
C MET A 83 -10.79 -1.30 6.97
N ILE A 84 -10.47 -0.73 5.82
CA ILE A 84 -10.98 -1.15 4.51
C ILE A 84 -9.91 -0.97 3.44
N MET A 85 -9.93 -1.80 2.41
CA MET A 85 -9.14 -1.59 1.20
C MET A 85 -10.02 -0.85 0.20
N LEU A 86 -9.65 0.38 -0.14
CA LEU A 86 -10.37 1.20 -1.13
C LEU A 86 -9.48 1.40 -2.35
N ASP A 87 -10.05 1.18 -3.52
CA ASP A 87 -9.47 1.55 -4.80
C ASP A 87 -9.74 3.03 -5.10
N ARG A 88 -8.89 3.65 -5.89
CA ARG A 88 -9.00 5.02 -6.42
C ARG A 88 -10.35 5.35 -7.04
N GLY A 89 -11.01 4.37 -7.65
CA GLY A 89 -12.34 4.55 -8.25
C GLY A 89 -13.46 4.82 -7.24
N HIS A 90 -13.27 4.48 -5.96
CA HIS A 90 -14.30 4.55 -4.91
C HIS A 90 -14.16 5.77 -3.98
N TRP A 91 -13.39 6.80 -4.39
CA TRP A 91 -13.11 7.97 -3.56
C TRP A 91 -14.19 9.07 -3.59
N PHE A 92 -15.24 8.90 -4.40
CA PHE A 92 -16.27 9.91 -4.70
C PHE A 92 -17.67 9.52 -4.20
#